data_AF-A0A929VQ96-F1
#
_entry.id   AF-A0A929VQ96-F1
#
_cell.length_a   1.000
_cell.length_b   1.000
_cell.length_c   1.000
_cell.angle_alpha   90.00
_cell.angle_beta   90.00
_cell.angle_gamma   90.00
#
_symmetry.space_group_name_H-M   'P 1'
#
loop_
_entity.id
_entity.type
_entity.pdbx_description
1 polymer ?
#
loop_
_entity_poly.entity_id
_entity_poly.type
_entity_poly.pdbx_seq_one_letter_code
_entity_poly.pdbx_strand_id
1 'polypeptide(L)'
;ITWLLILMISATISGHILSINSDLTLKFPSLIIFIPMLMDTAGNAGSQSSAMVVRGIAIDNLNISDFKYVIKTEFLNSLILGAILFTVNILRILIFMPKISLSIAILISATIYIIITIANLIGGILPLLASTIKQDPASMSGPILTTVCDAISLTIYFSLASMFLGGVIYGI
;
A
#
# COMPACT_ATOMS: atom_id res chain seq x y z
N ILE A 1 -17.19 10.14 -15.01
CA ILE A 1 -18.34 9.72 -14.18
C ILE A 1 -18.21 8.24 -13.77
N THR A 2 -18.14 7.29 -14.72
CA THR A 2 -18.05 5.84 -14.43
C THR A 2 -16.95 5.46 -13.44
N TRP A 3 -15.72 5.95 -13.63
CA TRP A 3 -14.60 5.66 -12.72
C TRP A 3 -14.80 6.21 -11.30
N LEU A 4 -15.37 7.41 -11.18
CA LEU A 4 -15.66 8.00 -9.87
C LEU A 4 -16.75 7.23 -9.13
N LEU A 5 -17.74 6.69 -9.85
CA LEU A 5 -18.76 5.82 -9.25
C LEU A 5 -18.15 4.50 -8.75
N ILE A 6 -17.24 3.89 -9.52
CA ILE A 6 -16.52 2.69 -9.11
C ILE A 6 -15.70 2.97 -7.85
N LEU A 7 -14.95 4.09 -7.82
CA LEU A 7 -14.17 4.51 -6.65
C LEU A 7 -15.03 4.76 -5.41
N MET A 8 -16.20 5.37 -5.59
CA MET A 8 -17.14 5.61 -4.48
C MET A 8 -17.64 4.29 -3.89
N ILE A 9 -18.01 3.32 -4.74
CA ILE A 9 -18.47 2.01 -4.27
C ILE A 9 -17.31 1.25 -3.63
N SER A 10 -16.13 1.28 -4.23
CA SER A 10 -14.97 0.56 -3.71
C SER A 10 -14.44 1.13 -2.39
N ALA A 11 -14.62 2.43 -2.13
CA ALA A 11 -14.34 3.03 -0.83
C ALA A 11 -15.14 2.38 0.32
N THR A 12 -16.28 1.76 0.02
CA THR A 12 -17.07 0.98 1.00
C THR A 12 -16.29 -0.21 1.54
N ILE A 13 -15.38 -0.79 0.75
CA ILE A 13 -14.50 -1.89 1.17
C ILE A 13 -13.54 -1.41 2.26
N SER A 14 -12.88 -0.26 2.03
CA SER A 14 -12.01 0.36 3.01
C SER A 14 -12.77 0.74 4.30
N GLY A 15 -13.97 1.29 4.15
CA GLY A 15 -14.86 1.57 5.29
C GLY A 15 -15.25 0.32 6.08
N HIS A 16 -15.51 -0.79 5.40
CA HIS A 16 -15.81 -2.07 6.04
C HIS A 16 -14.59 -2.62 6.80
N ILE A 17 -13.39 -2.59 6.21
CA ILE A 17 -12.15 -3.02 6.88
C ILE A 17 -11.90 -2.16 8.14
N LEU A 18 -12.16 -0.86 8.08
CA LEU A 18 -12.05 0.00 9.26
C LEU A 18 -13.10 -0.38 10.32
N SER A 19 -14.34 -0.65 9.91
CA SER A 19 -15.43 -1.01 10.82
C SER A 19 -15.18 -2.30 11.58
N ILE A 20 -14.64 -3.35 10.94
CA ILE A 20 -14.33 -4.62 11.63
C ILE A 20 -13.16 -4.48 12.62
N ASN A 21 -12.34 -3.43 12.47
CA ASN A 21 -11.20 -3.13 13.33
C ASN A 21 -11.46 -1.94 14.27
N SER A 22 -12.73 -1.56 14.48
CA SER A 22 -13.09 -0.40 15.32
C SER A 22 -12.58 -0.54 16.75
N ASP A 23 -12.55 -1.76 17.31
CA ASP A 23 -12.11 -1.99 18.69
C ASP A 23 -10.63 -1.62 18.89
N LEU A 24 -9.78 -1.86 17.88
CA LEU A 24 -8.37 -1.45 17.90
C LEU A 24 -8.25 0.08 17.93
N THR A 25 -9.05 0.79 17.13
CA THR A 25 -8.98 2.25 17.04
C THR A 25 -9.64 2.94 18.24
N LEU A 26 -10.63 2.33 18.88
CA LEU A 26 -11.18 2.80 20.17
C LEU A 26 -10.15 2.68 21.30
N LYS A 27 -9.40 1.57 21.34
CA LYS A 27 -8.37 1.36 22.37
C LYS A 27 -7.09 2.15 22.10
N PHE A 28 -6.72 2.29 20.82
CA PHE A 28 -5.54 3.03 20.37
C PHE A 28 -5.93 4.11 19.34
N PRO A 29 -6.49 5.25 19.78
CA PRO A 29 -6.96 6.31 18.87
C PRO A 29 -5.89 6.88 17.96
N SER A 30 -4.61 6.83 18.40
CA SER A 30 -3.47 7.24 17.59
C SER A 30 -3.31 6.44 16.31
N LEU A 31 -3.92 5.25 16.17
CA LEU A 31 -3.82 4.47 14.94
C LEU A 31 -4.53 5.13 13.76
N ILE A 32 -5.58 5.93 14.02
CA ILE A 32 -6.41 6.57 12.99
C ILE A 32 -5.58 7.57 12.16
N ILE A 33 -4.71 8.34 12.81
CA ILE A 33 -3.96 9.41 12.15
C ILE A 33 -2.95 8.91 11.11
N PHE A 34 -2.60 7.61 11.15
CA PHE A 34 -1.68 7.00 10.20
C PHE A 34 -2.37 6.39 8.98
N ILE A 35 -3.70 6.19 9.03
CA ILE A 35 -4.46 5.56 7.95
C ILE A 35 -4.26 6.29 6.61
N PRO A 36 -4.48 7.63 6.51
CA PRO A 36 -4.35 8.31 5.22
C PRO A 36 -2.94 8.20 4.65
N MET A 37 -1.93 8.32 5.52
CA MET A 37 -0.53 8.27 5.12
C MET A 37 -0.13 6.89 4.59
N LEU A 38 -0.61 5.79 5.21
CA LEU A 38 -0.33 4.43 4.75
C LEU A 38 -0.95 4.18 3.37
N MET A 39 -2.24 4.51 3.22
CA MET A 39 -2.99 4.36 1.97
C MET A 39 -2.35 5.15 0.82
N ASP A 40 -2.04 6.43 1.07
CA ASP A 40 -1.44 7.33 0.09
C ASP A 40 -0.01 6.89 -0.29
N THR A 41 0.79 6.45 0.68
CA THR A 41 2.15 5.95 0.40
C THR A 41 2.12 4.71 -0.48
N ALA A 42 1.23 3.75 -0.20
CA ALA A 42 1.07 2.56 -1.03
C ALA A 42 0.55 2.91 -2.43
N GLY A 43 -0.48 3.74 -2.53
CA GLY A 43 -1.05 4.19 -3.80
C GLY A 43 -0.01 4.91 -4.68
N ASN A 44 0.80 5.79 -4.10
CA ASN A 44 1.83 6.53 -4.81
C ASN A 44 2.99 5.63 -5.25
N ALA A 45 3.46 4.72 -4.39
CA ALA A 45 4.53 3.78 -4.73
C ALA A 45 4.11 2.84 -5.87
N GLY A 46 2.89 2.26 -5.77
CA GLY A 46 2.32 1.47 -6.85
C GLY A 46 2.17 2.28 -8.14
N SER A 47 1.68 3.51 -8.06
CA SER A 47 1.46 4.35 -9.26
C SER A 47 2.78 4.70 -9.95
N GLN A 48 3.85 4.94 -9.18
CA GLN A 48 5.19 5.14 -9.71
C GLN A 48 5.69 3.90 -10.43
N SER A 49 5.57 2.73 -9.81
CA SER A 49 5.90 1.43 -10.43
C SER A 49 5.12 1.23 -11.74
N SER A 50 3.82 1.52 -11.71
CA SER A 50 2.94 1.38 -12.86
C SER A 50 3.31 2.30 -14.00
N ALA A 51 3.61 3.57 -13.71
CA ALA A 51 4.08 4.52 -14.71
C ALA A 51 5.39 4.07 -15.38
N MET A 52 6.33 3.49 -14.61
CA MET A 52 7.57 2.95 -15.16
C MET A 52 7.31 1.77 -16.10
N VAL A 53 6.42 0.84 -15.74
CA VAL A 53 6.09 -0.30 -16.61
C VAL A 53 5.28 0.12 -17.84
N VAL A 54 4.31 1.04 -17.70
CA VAL A 54 3.59 1.62 -18.85
C VAL A 54 4.58 2.26 -19.83
N ARG A 55 5.56 3.02 -19.31
CA ARG A 55 6.64 3.57 -20.13
C ARG A 55 7.48 2.48 -20.78
N GLY A 56 7.85 1.44 -20.06
CA GLY A 56 8.60 0.30 -20.60
C GLY A 56 7.86 -0.41 -21.72
N ILE A 57 6.53 -0.56 -21.60
CA ILE A 57 5.69 -1.11 -22.67
C ILE A 57 5.72 -0.21 -23.91
N ALA A 58 5.62 1.11 -23.72
CA ALA A 58 5.53 2.07 -24.82
C ALA A 58 6.87 2.37 -25.52
N ILE A 59 7.98 2.38 -24.79
CA ILE A 59 9.30 2.84 -25.27
C ILE A 59 10.31 1.70 -25.37
N ASP A 60 10.32 0.79 -24.40
CA ASP A 60 11.34 -0.24 -24.25
C ASP A 60 10.88 -1.62 -24.77
N ASN A 61 9.73 -1.68 -25.47
CA ASN A 61 9.10 -2.90 -26.00
C ASN A 61 8.84 -3.99 -24.95
N LEU A 62 8.63 -3.59 -23.70
CA LEU A 62 8.33 -4.48 -22.59
C LEU A 62 6.97 -5.16 -22.83
N ASN A 63 6.91 -6.47 -22.66
CA ASN A 63 5.71 -7.24 -22.95
C ASN A 63 5.46 -8.32 -21.87
N ILE A 64 4.37 -9.06 -22.00
CA ILE A 64 3.97 -10.05 -20.98
C ILE A 64 5.02 -11.14 -20.74
N SER A 65 5.89 -11.44 -21.72
CA SER A 65 6.95 -12.43 -21.52
C SER A 65 8.01 -11.96 -20.53
N ASP A 66 8.12 -10.64 -20.31
CA ASP A 66 8.99 -10.00 -19.33
C ASP A 66 8.40 -9.99 -17.91
N PHE A 67 7.25 -10.63 -17.68
CA PHE A 67 6.58 -10.65 -16.37
C PHE A 67 7.51 -11.01 -15.21
N LYS A 68 8.34 -12.06 -15.38
CA LYS A 68 9.30 -12.48 -14.34
C LYS A 68 10.38 -11.43 -14.10
N TYR A 69 10.81 -10.74 -15.15
CA TYR A 69 11.78 -9.66 -15.05
C TYR A 69 11.20 -8.47 -14.27
N VAL A 70 9.97 -8.06 -14.60
CA VAL A 70 9.28 -6.96 -13.91
C VAL A 70 9.06 -7.27 -12.43
N ILE A 71 8.54 -8.46 -12.11
CA ILE A 71 8.36 -8.89 -10.71
C ILE A 71 9.67 -8.80 -9.93
N LYS A 72 10.76 -9.34 -10.50
CA LYS A 72 12.06 -9.35 -9.83
C LYS A 72 12.58 -7.94 -9.61
N THR A 73 12.51 -7.09 -10.63
CA THR A 73 12.98 -5.70 -10.56
C THR A 73 12.19 -4.90 -9.54
N GLU A 74 10.87 -4.96 -9.60
CA GLU A 74 9.98 -4.24 -8.67
C GLU A 74 10.10 -4.76 -7.23
N PHE A 75 10.24 -6.08 -7.05
CA PHE A 75 10.50 -6.65 -5.74
C PHE A 75 11.79 -6.09 -5.14
N LEU A 76 12.91 -6.18 -5.86
CA LEU A 76 14.22 -5.71 -5.37
C LEU A 76 14.21 -4.19 -5.09
N ASN A 77 13.61 -3.40 -5.98
CA ASN A 77 13.45 -1.96 -5.78
C ASN A 77 12.65 -1.66 -4.51
N SER A 78 11.57 -2.40 -4.28
CA SER A 78 10.73 -2.21 -3.10
C SER A 78 11.41 -2.56 -1.79
N LEU A 79 12.34 -3.52 -1.76
CA LEU A 79 13.08 -3.87 -0.54
C LEU A 79 13.96 -2.69 -0.09
N ILE A 80 14.64 -2.04 -1.04
CA ILE A 80 15.50 -0.89 -0.78
C ILE A 80 14.64 0.31 -0.36
N LEU A 81 13.61 0.63 -1.16
CA LEU A 81 12.70 1.73 -0.88
C LEU A 81 11.99 1.56 0.47
N GLY A 82 11.50 0.35 0.75
CA GLY A 82 10.88 -0.02 2.01
C GLY A 82 11.82 0.17 3.20
N ALA A 83 13.09 -0.27 3.10
CA ALA A 83 14.05 -0.13 4.19
C ALA A 83 14.37 1.35 4.51
N ILE A 84 14.50 2.17 3.47
CA ILE A 84 14.70 3.62 3.61
C ILE A 84 13.48 4.24 4.29
N LEU A 85 12.27 3.99 3.77
CA LEU A 85 11.05 4.57 4.31
C LEU A 85 10.71 4.06 5.71
N PHE A 86 11.01 2.80 6.03
CA PHE A 86 10.91 2.27 7.38
C PHE A 86 11.72 3.13 8.36
N THR A 87 12.99 3.36 8.04
CA THR A 87 13.93 4.10 8.89
C THR A 87 13.52 5.57 9.01
N VAL A 88 13.27 6.23 7.88
CA VAL A 88 12.88 7.64 7.83
C VAL A 88 11.56 7.86 8.56
N ASN A 89 10.59 6.95 8.43
CA ASN A 89 9.30 7.08 9.08
C ASN A 89 9.38 6.91 10.60
N ILE A 90 10.26 6.03 11.12
CA ILE A 90 10.51 5.95 12.57
C ILE A 90 11.02 7.30 13.06
N LEU A 91 12.06 7.85 12.42
CA LEU A 91 12.64 9.13 12.81
C LEU A 91 11.61 10.27 12.73
N ARG A 92 10.83 10.32 11.64
CA ARG A 92 9.74 11.30 11.46
C ARG A 92 8.75 11.25 12.63
N ILE A 93 8.28 10.05 12.99
CA ILE A 93 7.31 9.90 14.08
C ILE A 93 7.92 10.35 15.42
N LEU A 94 9.15 9.93 15.74
CA LEU A 94 9.79 10.30 17.00
C LEU A 94 10.07 11.80 17.14
N ILE A 95 10.41 12.47 16.03
CA ILE A 95 10.71 13.92 16.03
C ILE A 95 9.42 14.75 16.08
N PHE A 96 8.44 14.43 15.23
CA PHE A 96 7.27 15.29 15.03
C PHE A 96 6.04 14.87 15.85
N MET A 97 6.04 13.67 16.41
CA MET A 97 4.91 13.10 17.14
C MET A 97 5.37 12.51 18.49
N PRO A 98 5.92 13.32 19.40
CA PRO A 98 6.62 12.83 20.60
C PRO A 98 5.71 12.07 21.59
N LYS A 99 4.39 12.16 21.43
CA LYS A 99 3.41 11.38 22.22
C LYS A 99 3.23 9.94 21.71
N ILE A 100 3.73 9.63 20.51
CA ILE A 100 3.67 8.29 19.93
C ILE A 100 4.86 7.48 20.43
N SER A 101 4.57 6.36 21.08
CA SER A 101 5.60 5.43 21.56
C SER A 101 6.42 4.83 20.42
N LEU A 102 7.67 4.48 20.69
CA LEU A 102 8.57 3.81 19.75
C LEU A 102 7.96 2.51 19.17
N SER A 103 7.23 1.74 19.97
CA SER A 103 6.56 0.51 19.52
C SER A 103 5.54 0.77 18.41
N ILE A 104 4.68 1.78 18.58
CA ILE A 104 3.75 2.22 17.54
C ILE A 104 4.53 2.73 16.32
N ALA A 105 5.58 3.53 16.51
CA ALA A 105 6.40 4.02 15.40
C ALA A 105 6.98 2.88 14.55
N ILE A 106 7.52 1.83 15.19
CA ILE A 106 8.02 0.62 14.53
C ILE A 106 6.88 -0.10 13.79
N LEU A 107 5.71 -0.23 14.42
CA LEU A 107 4.54 -0.87 13.81
C LEU A 107 4.10 -0.16 12.51
N ILE A 108 3.98 1.17 12.56
CA ILE A 108 3.62 1.97 11.38
C ILE A 108 4.68 1.80 10.30
N SER A 109 5.96 1.88 10.65
CA SER A 109 7.05 1.73 9.69
C SER A 109 7.14 0.33 9.09
N ALA A 110 6.92 -0.72 9.88
CA ALA A 110 6.85 -2.09 9.39
C ALA A 110 5.67 -2.28 8.43
N THR A 111 4.53 -1.64 8.73
CA THR A 111 3.38 -1.61 7.82
C THR A 111 3.77 -0.98 6.49
N ILE A 112 4.41 0.21 6.49
CA ILE A 112 4.90 0.87 5.27
C ILE A 112 5.80 -0.05 4.44
N TYR A 113 6.74 -0.74 5.09
CA TYR A 113 7.65 -1.65 4.40
C TYR A 113 6.89 -2.70 3.59
N ILE A 114 5.92 -3.37 4.22
CA ILE A 114 5.17 -4.46 3.60
C ILE A 114 4.23 -3.94 2.50
N ILE A 115 3.49 -2.86 2.77
CA ILE A 115 2.50 -2.34 1.82
C ILE A 115 3.16 -1.79 0.55
N ILE A 116 4.37 -1.21 0.65
CA ILE A 116 5.13 -0.74 -0.51
C ILE A 116 5.59 -1.90 -1.39
N THR A 117 6.09 -2.98 -0.79
CA THR A 117 6.48 -4.18 -1.54
C THR A 117 5.29 -4.72 -2.34
N ILE A 118 4.12 -4.82 -1.73
CA ILE A 118 2.93 -5.32 -2.42
C ILE A 118 2.42 -4.32 -3.47
N ALA A 119 2.39 -3.03 -3.14
CA ALA A 119 1.92 -1.99 -4.05
C ALA A 119 2.79 -1.86 -5.30
N ASN A 120 4.12 -1.92 -5.17
CA ASN A 120 5.03 -1.93 -6.32
C ASN A 120 4.81 -3.15 -7.20
N LEU A 121 4.65 -4.34 -6.62
CA LEU A 121 4.37 -5.55 -7.39
C LEU A 121 3.05 -5.41 -8.16
N ILE A 122 1.99 -4.95 -7.52
CA ILE A 122 0.69 -4.74 -8.18
C ILE A 122 0.80 -3.67 -9.27
N GLY A 123 1.46 -2.56 -8.96
CA GLY A 123 1.71 -1.46 -9.87
C GLY A 123 2.45 -1.91 -11.13
N GLY A 124 3.47 -2.75 -11.00
CA GLY A 124 4.22 -3.28 -12.14
C GLY A 124 3.49 -4.37 -12.93
N ILE A 125 2.67 -5.19 -12.27
CA ILE A 125 1.91 -6.29 -12.92
C ILE A 125 0.72 -5.75 -13.72
N LEU A 126 -0.01 -4.78 -13.18
CA LEU A 126 -1.28 -4.31 -13.76
C LEU A 126 -1.16 -3.86 -15.23
N PRO A 127 -0.17 -3.02 -15.62
CA PRO A 127 0.02 -2.62 -17.02
C PRO A 127 0.32 -3.78 -17.96
N LEU A 128 1.11 -4.75 -17.51
CA LEU A 128 1.41 -5.96 -18.28
C LEU A 128 0.14 -6.76 -18.54
N LEU A 129 -0.68 -6.98 -17.52
CA LEU A 129 -1.95 -7.69 -17.68
C LEU A 129 -2.92 -6.92 -18.59
N ALA A 130 -3.03 -5.60 -18.43
CA ALA A 130 -3.85 -4.75 -19.29
C ALA A 130 -3.47 -4.89 -20.77
N SER A 131 -2.16 -4.95 -21.07
CA SER A 131 -1.64 -5.14 -22.43
C SER A 131 -2.11 -6.45 -23.08
N THR A 132 -2.33 -7.51 -22.30
CA THR A 132 -2.78 -8.82 -22.81
C THR A 132 -4.26 -8.83 -23.19
N ILE A 133 -5.08 -8.07 -22.48
CA ILE A 133 -6.54 -7.98 -22.72
C ILE A 133 -6.93 -6.82 -23.64
N LYS A 134 -5.94 -6.21 -24.33
CA LYS A 134 -6.11 -5.06 -25.24
C LYS A 134 -6.79 -3.84 -24.60
N GLN A 135 -6.64 -3.69 -23.28
CA GLN A 135 -7.02 -2.49 -22.54
C GLN A 135 -5.83 -1.52 -22.51
N ASP A 136 -6.10 -0.22 -22.44
CA ASP A 136 -5.05 0.78 -22.30
C ASP A 136 -4.34 0.61 -20.94
N PRO A 137 -3.04 0.25 -20.91
CA PRO A 137 -2.28 0.06 -19.68
C PRO A 137 -2.27 1.28 -18.75
N ALA A 138 -2.36 2.50 -19.29
CA ALA A 138 -2.41 3.72 -18.51
C ALA A 138 -3.77 3.95 -17.83
N SER A 139 -4.85 3.42 -18.42
CA SER A 139 -6.21 3.60 -17.91
C SER A 139 -6.53 2.69 -16.72
N MET A 140 -5.97 1.48 -16.69
CA MET A 140 -6.21 0.51 -15.62
C MET A 140 -5.38 0.77 -14.36
N SER A 141 -4.22 1.42 -14.51
CA SER A 141 -3.27 1.66 -13.42
C SER A 141 -3.63 2.81 -12.48
N GLY A 142 -4.71 3.56 -12.74
CA GLY A 142 -5.19 4.60 -11.85
C GLY A 142 -6.19 4.07 -10.80
N PRO A 143 -7.50 4.11 -11.05
CA PRO A 143 -8.53 3.85 -10.02
C PRO A 143 -8.48 2.46 -9.37
N ILE A 144 -8.13 1.43 -10.15
CA ILE A 144 -8.09 0.04 -9.65
C ILE A 144 -6.91 -0.14 -8.69
N LEU A 145 -5.75 0.39 -9.07
CA LEU A 145 -4.53 0.29 -8.28
C LEU A 145 -4.72 0.94 -6.90
N THR A 146 -5.20 2.17 -6.85
CA THR A 146 -5.39 2.89 -5.57
C THR A 146 -6.40 2.19 -4.68
N THR A 147 -7.54 1.74 -5.24
CA THR A 147 -8.54 0.95 -4.49
C THR A 147 -7.93 -0.32 -3.87
N VAL A 148 -7.13 -1.07 -4.64
CA VAL A 148 -6.52 -2.31 -4.17
C VAL A 148 -5.45 -2.01 -3.11
N CYS A 149 -4.62 -0.99 -3.34
CA CYS A 149 -3.63 -0.54 -2.36
C CYS A 149 -4.28 -0.09 -1.05
N ASP A 150 -5.41 0.60 -1.11
CA ASP A 150 -6.18 1.04 0.06
C ASP A 150 -6.63 -0.14 0.92
N ALA A 151 -7.29 -1.12 0.30
CA ALA A 151 -7.78 -2.31 0.98
C ALA A 151 -6.63 -3.15 1.57
N ILE A 152 -5.55 -3.34 0.81
CA ILE A 152 -4.36 -4.07 1.27
C ILE A 152 -3.68 -3.34 2.43
N SER A 153 -3.54 -2.02 2.33
CA SER A 153 -2.89 -1.22 3.36
C SER A 153 -3.62 -1.31 4.68
N LEU A 154 -4.94 -1.13 4.66
CA LEU A 154 -5.76 -1.25 5.87
C LEU A 154 -5.73 -2.67 6.44
N THR A 155 -5.82 -3.69 5.58
CA THR A 155 -5.81 -5.09 6.02
C THR A 155 -4.50 -5.44 6.71
N ILE A 156 -3.36 -5.09 6.10
CA ILE A 156 -2.03 -5.37 6.67
C ILE A 156 -1.79 -4.55 7.92
N TYR A 157 -2.17 -3.27 7.89
CA TYR A 157 -2.01 -2.38 9.02
C TYR A 157 -2.73 -2.91 10.26
N PHE A 158 -4.01 -3.23 10.13
CA PHE A 158 -4.78 -3.72 11.26
C PHE A 158 -4.42 -5.15 11.66
N SER A 159 -3.99 -6.00 10.73
CA SER A 159 -3.43 -7.31 11.07
C SER A 159 -2.18 -7.19 11.93
N LEU A 160 -1.24 -6.31 11.56
CA LEU A 160 -0.06 -6.01 12.37
C LEU A 160 -0.41 -5.35 13.69
N ALA A 161 -1.35 -4.38 13.70
CA ALA A 161 -1.86 -3.76 14.91
C ALA A 161 -2.44 -4.82 15.87
N SER A 162 -3.25 -5.75 15.36
CA SER A 162 -3.80 -6.84 16.14
C SER A 162 -2.72 -7.80 16.65
N MET A 163 -1.69 -8.11 15.87
CA MET A 163 -0.61 -9.00 16.33
C MET A 163 0.27 -8.34 17.40
N PHE A 164 0.63 -7.07 17.22
CA PHE A 164 1.54 -6.35 18.12
C PHE A 164 0.84 -5.80 19.36
N LEU A 165 -0.40 -5.34 19.22
CA LEU A 165 -1.17 -4.69 20.30
C LEU A 165 -2.27 -5.59 20.85
N GLY A 166 -2.69 -6.64 20.11
CA GLY A 166 -3.76 -7.55 20.55
C GLY A 166 -3.38 -8.45 21.71
N GLY A 167 -2.09 -8.78 21.91
CA GLY A 167 -1.65 -9.42 23.17
C GLY A 167 -2.01 -8.56 24.40
N VAL A 168 -1.92 -7.23 24.26
CA VAL A 168 -2.34 -6.23 25.26
C VAL A 168 -3.88 -6.14 25.37
N ILE A 169 -4.64 -6.71 24.45
CA ILE A 169 -6.11 -6.76 24.43
C ILE A 169 -6.65 -8.02 25.09
N TYR A 170 -6.06 -9.17 24.81
CA TYR A 170 -6.54 -10.46 25.28
C TYR A 170 -5.87 -10.96 26.58
N GLY A 171 -4.91 -10.20 27.13
CA GLY A 171 -4.28 -10.53 28.41
C GLY A 171 -3.41 -11.79 28.35
N ILE A 172 -2.77 -12.02 27.20
CA ILE A 172 -1.83 -13.13 26.96
C ILE A 172 -0.42 -12.55 26.86
#